data_AF-A0AAE9ELB2-F1
#
_entry.id   AF-A0AAE9ELB2-F1
#
_cell.length_a   1.000
_cell.length_b   1.000
_cell.length_c   1.000
_cell.angle_alpha   90.00
_cell.angle_beta   90.00
_cell.angle_gamma   90.00
#
_symmetry.space_group_name_H-M   'P 1'
#
loop_
_entity.id
_entity.type
_entity.pdbx_description
1 polymer ?
#
loop_
_entity_poly.entity_id
_entity_poly.type
_entity_poly.pdbx_seq_one_letter_code
_entity_poly.pdbx_strand_id
1 'polypeptide(L)'
;MSPLTQDASTSTQSVIFEFTNLDDFHGVLNLLETRKHILYSEIRSFYNISDKNEVHIEILVKNPPQNIDFGWERRMKHLFRYMLDLEKLMWNLSTLGGAYSAMGDFDTDYAKTAMKITTHQISLAKKYGDPVILARCYLYTALAEAQLGNLIQAVHIVRAVRHWSKQNPNTEIVQRCCEGVYQKLRAIHIFGTADTSYKYK
;
A
#
# COMPACT_ATOMS: atom_id res chain seq x y z
N MET A 1 17.19 18.01 -38.34
CA MET A 1 18.64 17.94 -38.06
C MET A 1 19.31 19.13 -38.73
N SER A 2 19.86 20.03 -37.94
CA SER A 2 20.65 21.16 -38.45
C SER A 2 21.95 21.17 -37.66
N PRO A 3 23.11 20.93 -38.30
CA PRO A 3 24.37 20.92 -37.59
C PRO A 3 24.84 22.36 -37.35
N LEU A 4 25.23 22.65 -36.12
CA LEU A 4 26.03 23.82 -35.76
C LEU A 4 27.47 23.34 -35.66
N THR A 5 28.26 23.53 -36.72
CA THR A 5 29.72 23.32 -36.68
C THR A 5 30.39 24.55 -36.06
N GLN A 6 31.08 24.35 -34.93
CA GLN A 6 31.89 25.38 -34.29
C GLN A 6 33.39 25.14 -34.58
N ASP A 7 34.12 26.24 -34.71
CA ASP A 7 35.39 26.39 -35.42
C ASP A 7 36.61 25.57 -34.94
N ALA A 8 37.55 25.48 -35.88
CA ALA A 8 38.73 24.64 -35.93
C ALA A 8 39.82 24.96 -34.88
N SER A 9 40.25 23.91 -34.18
CA SER A 9 41.58 23.76 -33.58
C SER A 9 41.93 22.27 -33.48
N THR A 10 42.69 21.79 -34.48
CA THR A 10 43.57 20.60 -34.53
C THR A 10 43.11 19.27 -33.91
N SER A 11 42.97 18.27 -34.78
CA SER A 11 42.72 16.82 -34.61
C SER A 11 41.34 16.31 -34.19
N THR A 12 40.48 17.10 -33.54
CA THR A 12 39.19 16.58 -33.05
C THR A 12 38.01 17.40 -33.59
N GLN A 13 37.00 16.72 -34.16
CA GLN A 13 35.75 17.31 -34.63
C GLN A 13 34.56 16.78 -33.83
N SER A 14 33.65 17.66 -33.41
CA SER A 14 32.43 17.29 -32.68
C SER A 14 31.20 17.33 -33.57
N VAL A 15 30.33 16.33 -33.41
CA VAL A 15 29.03 16.25 -34.09
C VAL A 15 27.95 16.03 -33.04
N ILE A 16 26.93 16.90 -33.04
CA ILE A 16 25.83 16.86 -32.07
C ILE A 16 24.56 16.32 -32.75
N PHE A 17 23.97 15.29 -32.17
CA PHE A 17 22.70 14.71 -32.58
C PHE A 17 21.62 14.99 -31.55
N GLU A 18 20.58 15.72 -31.94
CA GLU A 18 19.45 16.02 -31.08
C GLU A 18 18.25 15.12 -31.43
N PHE A 19 17.76 14.37 -30.44
CA PHE A 19 16.57 13.51 -30.56
C PHE A 19 15.42 14.07 -29.74
N THR A 20 14.26 14.20 -30.38
CA THR A 20 12.99 14.58 -29.75
C THR A 20 12.04 13.39 -29.57
N ASN A 21 12.32 12.27 -30.24
CA ASN A 21 11.57 11.03 -30.17
C ASN A 21 12.45 9.92 -29.60
N LEU A 22 11.90 9.14 -28.65
CA LEU A 22 12.55 7.99 -28.03
C LEU A 22 12.76 6.83 -29.02
N ASP A 23 11.86 6.64 -29.99
CA ASP A 23 11.97 5.55 -30.97
C ASP A 23 13.19 5.75 -31.90
N ASP A 24 13.40 6.99 -32.35
CA ASP A 24 14.56 7.36 -33.18
C ASP A 24 15.86 7.21 -32.40
N PHE A 25 15.85 7.61 -31.12
CA PHE A 25 17.00 7.41 -30.23
C PHE A 25 17.30 5.92 -30.00
N HIS A 26 16.28 5.09 -29.79
CA HIS A 26 16.42 3.64 -29.66
C HIS A 26 16.99 3.00 -30.93
N GLY A 27 16.56 3.45 -32.12
CA GLY A 27 17.12 2.99 -33.39
C GLY A 27 18.62 3.25 -33.51
N VAL A 28 19.06 4.43 -33.08
CA VAL A 28 20.49 4.80 -33.09
C VAL A 28 21.30 4.04 -32.06
N LEU A 29 20.77 3.82 -30.85
CA LEU A 29 21.40 2.95 -29.85
C LEU A 29 21.60 1.52 -30.38
N ASN A 30 20.59 0.97 -31.04
CA ASN A 30 20.67 -0.37 -31.62
C ASN A 30 21.73 -0.45 -32.75
N LEU A 31 21.85 0.59 -33.57
CA LEU A 31 22.90 0.68 -34.60
C LEU A 31 24.30 0.82 -33.98
N LEU A 32 24.45 1.56 -32.89
CA LEU A 32 25.72 1.65 -32.14
C LEU A 32 26.14 0.29 -31.58
N GLU A 33 25.18 -0.51 -31.12
CA GLU A 33 25.43 -1.84 -30.54
C GLU A 33 25.73 -2.89 -31.62
N THR A 34 24.95 -2.91 -32.71
CA THR A 34 25.02 -3.97 -33.72
C THR A 34 25.93 -3.67 -34.90
N ARG A 35 26.06 -2.39 -35.28
CA ARG A 35 26.70 -1.96 -36.54
C ARG A 35 27.50 -0.67 -36.39
N LYS A 36 28.24 -0.57 -35.28
CA LYS A 36 29.07 0.59 -34.92
C LYS A 36 29.88 1.15 -36.11
N HIS A 37 30.68 0.30 -36.74
CA HIS A 37 31.58 0.70 -37.83
C HIS A 37 30.86 1.38 -39.02
N ILE A 38 29.69 0.86 -39.43
CA ILE A 38 28.87 1.45 -40.51
C ILE A 38 28.35 2.81 -40.08
N LEU A 39 27.85 2.92 -38.85
CA LEU A 39 27.34 4.20 -38.33
C LEU A 39 28.45 5.27 -38.33
N TYR A 40 29.65 4.95 -37.86
CA TYR A 40 30.77 5.91 -37.87
C TYR A 40 31.24 6.25 -39.29
N SER A 41 31.25 5.30 -40.24
CA SER A 41 31.64 5.60 -41.62
C SER A 41 30.62 6.50 -42.33
N GLU A 42 29.34 6.28 -42.10
CA GLU A 42 28.26 7.12 -42.63
C GLU A 42 28.34 8.54 -42.07
N ILE A 43 28.56 8.69 -40.75
CA ILE A 43 28.74 10.00 -40.12
C ILE A 43 29.98 10.71 -40.68
N ARG A 44 31.12 10.02 -40.79
CA ARG A 44 32.35 10.59 -41.36
C ARG A 44 32.15 11.04 -42.81
N SER A 45 31.50 10.22 -43.63
CA SER A 45 31.18 10.53 -45.02
C SER A 45 30.28 11.76 -45.13
N PHE A 46 29.18 11.77 -44.37
CA PHE A 46 28.17 12.83 -44.40
C PHE A 46 28.73 14.19 -43.98
N TYR A 47 29.56 14.22 -42.92
CA TYR A 47 30.18 15.45 -42.42
C TYR A 47 31.57 15.73 -43.02
N ASN A 48 31.99 14.95 -44.01
CA ASN A 48 33.28 15.08 -44.70
C ASN A 48 34.48 15.10 -43.73
N ILE A 49 34.47 14.22 -42.74
CA ILE A 49 35.49 14.13 -41.68
C ILE A 49 36.59 13.16 -42.09
N SER A 50 37.84 13.63 -42.13
CA SER A 50 38.99 12.79 -42.43
C SER A 50 39.20 11.69 -41.38
N ASP A 51 39.62 10.50 -41.80
CA ASP A 51 40.00 9.38 -40.92
C ASP A 51 41.12 9.70 -39.93
N LYS A 52 41.92 10.73 -40.22
CA LYS A 52 43.00 11.19 -39.35
C LYS A 52 42.50 12.02 -38.15
N ASN A 53 41.24 12.46 -38.20
CA ASN A 53 40.62 13.24 -37.13
C ASN A 53 39.82 12.33 -36.20
N GLU A 54 39.95 12.60 -34.90
CA GLU A 54 39.10 12.03 -33.86
C GLU A 54 37.70 12.67 -33.94
N VAL A 55 36.66 11.84 -33.82
CA VAL A 55 35.27 12.29 -33.93
C VAL A 55 34.59 12.09 -32.58
N HIS A 56 34.17 13.20 -31.97
CA HIS A 56 33.37 13.19 -30.77
C HIS A 56 31.89 13.29 -31.14
N ILE A 57 31.09 12.28 -30.78
CA ILE A 57 29.65 12.26 -31.03
C ILE A 57 28.93 12.57 -29.72
N GLU A 58 28.23 13.69 -29.70
CA GLU A 58 27.38 14.07 -28.57
C GLU A 58 25.93 13.79 -28.93
N ILE A 59 25.23 13.01 -28.08
CA ILE A 59 23.82 12.67 -28.29
C ILE A 59 23.01 13.36 -27.19
N LEU A 60 22.13 14.27 -27.61
CA LEU A 60 21.25 15.01 -26.72
C LEU A 60 19.81 14.53 -26.92
N VAL A 61 19.23 13.94 -25.88
CA VAL A 61 17.83 13.51 -25.88
C VAL A 61 17.01 14.58 -25.17
N LYS A 62 16.20 15.34 -25.92
CA LYS A 62 15.20 16.22 -25.31
C LYS A 62 14.04 15.38 -24.86
N ASN A 63 13.83 15.34 -23.54
CA ASN A 63 12.67 14.68 -22.97
C ASN A 63 11.42 15.32 -23.59
N PRO A 64 10.50 14.54 -24.21
CA PRO A 64 9.29 15.11 -24.77
C PRO A 64 8.52 15.86 -23.66
N PRO A 65 7.82 16.95 -24.00
CA PRO A 65 7.01 17.67 -23.02
C PRO A 65 6.04 16.69 -22.38
N GLN A 66 6.26 16.38 -21.10
CA GLN A 66 5.37 15.51 -20.34
C GLN A 66 4.07 16.28 -20.11
N ASN A 67 2.98 15.79 -20.70
CA ASN A 67 1.66 16.35 -20.47
C ASN A 67 1.11 15.80 -19.14
N ILE A 68 1.73 16.21 -18.03
CA ILE A 68 1.38 15.74 -16.68
C ILE A 68 0.01 16.29 -16.33
N ASP A 69 -0.96 15.40 -16.08
CA ASP A 69 -2.27 15.79 -15.59
C ASP A 69 -2.21 16.12 -14.10
N PHE A 70 -1.89 17.38 -13.80
CA PHE A 70 -1.89 17.93 -12.44
C PHE A 70 -3.25 17.82 -11.74
N GLY A 71 -4.35 17.71 -12.50
CA GLY A 71 -5.70 17.50 -11.97
C GLY A 71 -5.83 16.10 -11.37
N TRP A 72 -5.45 15.07 -12.11
CA TRP A 72 -5.40 13.70 -11.63
C TRP A 72 -4.36 13.49 -10.54
N GLU A 73 -3.19 14.12 -10.65
CA GLU A 73 -2.17 14.09 -9.59
C GLU A 73 -2.75 14.59 -8.25
N ARG A 74 -3.48 15.71 -8.26
CA ARG A 74 -4.11 16.26 -7.05
C ARG A 74 -5.17 15.32 -6.48
N ARG A 75 -6.01 14.72 -7.33
CA ARG A 75 -7.04 13.75 -6.91
C ARG A 75 -6.41 12.51 -6.29
N MET A 76 -5.38 11.95 -6.93
CA MET A 76 -4.63 10.80 -6.41
C MET A 76 -3.97 11.11 -5.08
N LYS A 77 -3.30 12.26 -4.95
CA LYS A 77 -2.72 12.72 -3.68
C LYS A 77 -3.76 12.84 -2.57
N HIS A 78 -4.96 13.33 -2.88
CA HIS A 78 -6.03 13.45 -1.90
C HIS A 78 -6.54 12.08 -1.44
N LEU A 79 -6.85 11.18 -2.38
CA LEU A 79 -7.30 9.82 -2.07
C LEU A 79 -6.25 9.04 -1.27
N PHE A 80 -4.98 9.16 -1.65
CA PHE A 80 -3.88 8.51 -0.95
C PHE A 80 -3.76 9.00 0.50
N ARG A 81 -3.79 10.32 0.72
CA ARG A 81 -3.79 10.88 2.09
C ARG A 81 -4.99 10.44 2.90
N TYR A 82 -6.18 10.44 2.29
CA TYR A 82 -7.39 9.97 2.95
C TYR A 82 -7.27 8.51 3.41
N MET A 83 -6.74 7.62 2.55
CA MET A 83 -6.53 6.21 2.92
C MET A 83 -5.48 6.05 4.02
N LEU A 84 -4.37 6.81 3.97
CA LEU A 84 -3.36 6.82 5.03
C LEU A 84 -3.93 7.28 6.38
N ASP A 85 -4.77 8.32 6.38
CA ASP A 85 -5.40 8.82 7.60
C ASP A 85 -6.36 7.78 8.19
N LEU A 86 -7.15 7.09 7.36
CA LEU A 86 -8.01 6.01 7.80
C LEU A 86 -7.20 4.85 8.42
N GLU A 87 -6.12 4.43 7.76
CA GLU A 87 -5.25 3.35 8.25
C GLU A 87 -4.59 3.71 9.58
N LYS A 88 -4.04 4.93 9.69
CA LYS A 88 -3.47 5.46 10.93
C LYS A 88 -4.48 5.47 12.07
N LEU A 89 -5.72 5.93 11.81
CA LEU A 89 -6.79 5.91 12.80
C LEU A 89 -7.13 4.49 13.23
N MET A 90 -7.21 3.54 12.28
CA MET A 90 -7.49 2.13 12.58
C MET A 90 -6.41 1.50 13.46
N TRP A 91 -5.13 1.78 13.19
CA TRP A 91 -4.02 1.29 14.02
C TRP A 91 -4.09 1.85 15.44
N ASN A 92 -4.26 3.16 15.59
CA ASN A 92 -4.38 3.80 16.91
C ASN A 92 -5.54 3.22 17.73
N LEU A 93 -6.71 3.05 17.11
CA LEU A 93 -7.88 2.47 17.78
C LEU A 93 -7.70 0.99 18.08
N SER A 94 -6.94 0.24 17.28
CA SER A 94 -6.66 -1.17 17.54
C SER A 94 -5.75 -1.36 18.74
N THR A 95 -4.70 -0.54 18.87
CA THR A 95 -3.83 -0.54 20.05
C THR A 95 -4.60 -0.13 21.31
N LEU A 96 -5.35 0.98 21.22
CA LEU A 96 -6.15 1.47 22.34
C LEU A 96 -7.23 0.46 22.74
N GLY A 97 -7.98 -0.05 21.77
CA GLY A 97 -9.04 -1.04 21.98
C GLY A 97 -8.52 -2.35 22.58
N GLY A 98 -7.32 -2.80 22.17
CA GLY A 98 -6.65 -3.94 22.78
C GLY A 98 -6.34 -3.71 24.27
N ALA A 99 -5.81 -2.54 24.63
CA ALA A 99 -5.53 -2.19 26.03
C ALA A 99 -6.82 -2.12 26.87
N TYR A 100 -7.86 -1.45 26.38
CA TYR A 100 -9.16 -1.39 27.07
C TYR A 100 -9.83 -2.75 27.18
N SER A 101 -9.73 -3.60 26.15
CA SER A 101 -10.26 -4.96 26.23
C SER A 101 -9.48 -5.80 27.24
N ALA A 102 -8.16 -5.67 27.35
CA ALA A 102 -7.40 -6.36 28.40
C ALA A 102 -7.83 -5.92 29.82
N MET A 103 -8.07 -4.61 30.03
CA MET A 103 -8.59 -4.10 31.30
C MET A 103 -10.06 -4.49 31.55
N GLY A 104 -10.83 -4.70 30.48
CA GLY A 104 -12.23 -5.11 30.51
C GLY A 104 -12.48 -6.48 31.14
N ASP A 105 -11.44 -7.33 31.26
CA ASP A 105 -11.53 -8.59 31.99
C ASP A 105 -11.66 -8.37 33.52
N PHE A 106 -11.24 -7.21 34.02
CA PHE A 106 -11.24 -6.87 35.46
C PHE A 106 -12.31 -5.86 35.83
N ASP A 107 -12.65 -4.95 34.91
CA ASP A 107 -13.62 -3.89 35.16
C ASP A 107 -14.46 -3.59 33.90
N THR A 108 -15.78 -3.72 34.09
CA THR A 108 -16.79 -3.55 33.05
C THR A 108 -16.82 -2.15 32.44
N ASP A 109 -16.34 -1.10 33.11
CA ASP A 109 -16.28 0.25 32.54
C ASP A 109 -15.23 0.37 31.43
N TYR A 110 -14.12 -0.39 31.53
CA TYR A 110 -13.17 -0.53 30.44
C TYR A 110 -13.77 -1.34 29.28
N ALA A 111 -14.58 -2.37 29.56
CA ALA A 111 -15.30 -3.12 28.53
C ALA A 111 -16.33 -2.24 27.77
N LYS A 112 -17.07 -1.37 28.48
CA LYS A 112 -17.95 -0.37 27.84
C LYS A 112 -17.15 0.59 26.94
N THR A 113 -15.96 0.98 27.38
CA THR A 113 -15.09 1.86 26.58
C THR A 113 -14.53 1.14 25.36
N ALA A 114 -14.11 -0.12 25.49
CA ALA A 114 -13.72 -0.97 24.36
C ALA A 114 -14.86 -1.09 23.33
N MET A 115 -16.11 -1.27 23.78
CA MET A 115 -17.29 -1.30 22.91
C MET A 115 -17.45 0.00 22.10
N LYS A 116 -17.27 1.17 22.74
CA LYS A 116 -17.31 2.47 22.06
C LYS A 116 -16.20 2.60 21.03
N ILE A 117 -14.98 2.17 21.35
CA ILE A 117 -13.84 2.17 20.43
C ILE A 117 -14.15 1.29 19.21
N THR A 118 -14.62 0.07 19.43
CA THR A 118 -14.97 -0.85 18.34
C THR A 118 -16.09 -0.31 17.45
N THR A 119 -17.07 0.41 18.01
CA THR A 119 -18.10 1.08 17.20
C THR A 119 -17.49 2.09 16.22
N HIS A 120 -16.47 2.84 16.64
CA HIS A 120 -15.72 3.72 15.75
C HIS A 120 -14.91 2.94 14.72
N GLN A 121 -14.27 1.83 15.12
CA GLN A 121 -13.55 0.95 14.20
C GLN A 121 -14.47 0.38 13.11
N ILE A 122 -15.71 -0.02 13.45
CA ILE A 122 -16.69 -0.49 12.46
C ILE A 122 -17.03 0.62 11.45
N SER A 123 -17.24 1.85 11.92
CA SER A 123 -17.49 3.00 11.05
C SER A 123 -16.34 3.25 10.08
N LEU A 124 -15.10 3.20 10.58
CA LEU A 124 -13.90 3.33 9.75
C LEU A 124 -13.72 2.17 8.78
N ALA A 125 -13.94 0.93 9.21
CA ALA A 125 -13.83 -0.26 8.37
C ALA A 125 -14.81 -0.23 7.18
N LYS A 126 -16.04 0.26 7.42
CA LYS A 126 -17.02 0.50 6.35
C LYS A 126 -16.53 1.54 5.34
N LYS A 127 -15.88 2.62 5.79
CA LYS A 127 -15.26 3.63 4.89
C LYS A 127 -14.07 3.07 4.12
N TYR A 128 -13.30 2.18 4.76
CA TYR A 128 -12.15 1.52 4.14
C TYR A 128 -12.58 0.52 3.06
N GLY A 129 -13.76 -0.09 3.20
CA GLY A 129 -14.33 -1.02 2.22
C GLY A 129 -13.71 -2.43 2.27
N ASP A 130 -12.92 -2.74 3.31
CA ASP A 130 -12.32 -4.07 3.49
C ASP A 130 -13.18 -4.92 4.44
N PRO A 131 -13.82 -5.99 3.93
CA PRO A 131 -14.66 -6.87 4.73
C PRO A 131 -13.87 -7.69 5.77
N VAL A 132 -12.57 -7.92 5.56
CA VAL A 132 -11.69 -8.61 6.52
C VAL A 132 -11.45 -7.75 7.76
N ILE A 133 -11.22 -6.44 7.57
CA ILE A 133 -11.13 -5.50 8.70
C ILE A 133 -12.47 -5.46 9.44
N LEU A 134 -13.58 -5.31 8.71
CA LEU A 134 -14.90 -5.25 9.31
C LEU A 134 -15.24 -6.50 10.13
N ALA A 135 -14.91 -7.69 9.62
CA ALA A 135 -15.09 -8.96 10.32
C ALA A 135 -14.31 -9.00 11.64
N ARG A 136 -13.05 -8.52 11.65
CA ARG A 136 -12.25 -8.40 12.88
C ARG A 136 -12.88 -7.44 13.88
N CYS A 137 -13.41 -6.31 13.42
CA CYS A 137 -14.12 -5.37 14.30
C CYS A 137 -15.34 -6.02 14.97
N TYR A 138 -16.12 -6.84 14.27
CA TYR A 138 -17.21 -7.59 14.88
C TYR A 138 -16.72 -8.59 15.95
N LEU A 139 -15.55 -9.20 15.76
CA LEU A 139 -14.94 -10.05 16.79
C LEU A 139 -14.53 -9.25 18.04
N TYR A 140 -14.11 -7.99 17.89
CA TYR A 140 -13.87 -7.11 19.04
C TYR A 140 -15.17 -6.76 19.76
N THR A 141 -16.27 -6.57 19.03
CA THR A 141 -17.62 -6.42 19.62
C THR A 141 -17.98 -7.65 20.43
N ALA A 142 -17.76 -8.85 19.89
CA ALA A 142 -18.04 -10.09 20.61
C ALA A 142 -17.25 -10.22 21.92
N LEU A 143 -15.97 -9.81 21.94
CA LEU A 143 -15.19 -9.77 23.18
C LEU A 143 -15.77 -8.81 24.20
N ALA A 144 -16.11 -7.58 23.79
CA ALA A 144 -16.70 -6.59 24.68
C ALA A 144 -18.08 -7.04 25.21
N GLU A 145 -18.93 -7.65 24.38
CA GLU A 145 -20.20 -8.25 24.81
C GLU A 145 -19.97 -9.32 25.88
N ALA A 146 -19.01 -10.22 25.66
CA ALA A 146 -18.69 -11.28 26.63
C ALA A 146 -18.21 -10.70 27.97
N GLN A 147 -17.34 -9.68 27.93
CA GLN A 147 -16.84 -8.98 29.12
C GLN A 147 -17.94 -8.22 29.89
N LEU A 148 -19.00 -7.81 29.20
CA LEU A 148 -20.19 -7.21 29.80
C LEU A 148 -21.22 -8.24 30.30
N GLY A 149 -20.93 -9.55 30.16
CA GLY A 149 -21.80 -10.64 30.59
C GLY A 149 -22.77 -11.14 29.52
N ASN A 150 -22.79 -10.55 28.33
CA ASN A 150 -23.69 -10.90 27.22
C ASN A 150 -23.13 -12.05 26.37
N LEU A 151 -22.83 -13.19 27.01
CA LEU A 151 -22.10 -14.29 26.38
C LEU A 151 -22.85 -14.91 25.18
N ILE A 152 -24.17 -14.99 25.23
CA ILE A 152 -24.99 -15.54 24.13
C ILE A 152 -24.80 -14.70 22.86
N GLN A 153 -24.89 -13.37 23.00
CA GLN A 153 -24.71 -12.44 21.89
C GLN A 153 -23.29 -12.55 21.31
N ALA A 154 -22.28 -12.62 22.18
CA ALA A 154 -20.89 -12.82 21.77
C ALA A 154 -20.70 -14.09 20.94
N VAL A 155 -21.26 -15.22 21.38
CA VAL A 155 -21.19 -16.50 20.64
C VAL A 155 -21.87 -16.39 19.28
N HIS A 156 -23.03 -15.73 19.19
CA HIS A 156 -23.72 -15.54 17.91
C HIS A 156 -22.87 -14.74 16.92
N ILE A 157 -22.24 -13.65 17.37
CA ILE A 157 -21.36 -12.85 16.52
C ILE A 157 -20.18 -13.69 16.02
N VAL A 158 -19.48 -14.41 16.91
CA VAL A 158 -18.33 -15.25 16.53
C VAL A 158 -18.73 -16.33 15.53
N ARG A 159 -19.89 -16.98 15.71
CA ARG A 159 -20.41 -17.98 14.78
C ARG A 159 -20.71 -17.39 13.41
N ALA A 160 -21.35 -16.22 13.36
CA ALA A 160 -21.65 -15.52 12.12
C ALA A 160 -20.36 -15.15 11.36
N VAL A 161 -19.37 -14.56 12.07
CA VAL A 161 -18.08 -14.20 11.47
C VAL A 161 -17.31 -15.44 11.00
N ARG A 162 -17.30 -16.52 11.79
CA ARG A 162 -16.65 -17.78 11.41
C ARG A 162 -17.30 -18.40 10.18
N HIS A 163 -18.63 -18.40 10.11
CA HIS A 163 -19.36 -18.87 8.94
C HIS A 163 -19.01 -18.05 7.69
N TRP A 164 -19.06 -16.71 7.79
CA TRP A 164 -18.67 -15.81 6.72
C TRP A 164 -17.22 -16.06 6.27
N SER A 165 -16.26 -16.18 7.19
CA SER A 165 -14.86 -16.41 6.84
C SER A 165 -14.64 -17.72 6.07
N LYS A 166 -15.36 -18.80 6.39
CA LYS A 166 -15.22 -20.07 5.67
C LYS A 166 -15.72 -20.00 4.22
N GLN A 167 -16.56 -19.03 3.89
CA GLN A 167 -17.15 -18.85 2.57
C GLN A 167 -16.38 -17.84 1.71
N ASN A 168 -15.40 -17.13 2.27
CA ASN A 168 -14.71 -16.04 1.59
C ASN A 168 -13.18 -16.30 1.55
N PRO A 169 -12.52 -16.07 0.40
CA PRO A 169 -11.08 -16.26 0.25
C PRO A 169 -10.29 -15.21 1.05
N ASN A 170 -9.02 -15.49 1.35
CA ASN A 170 -8.10 -14.57 2.05
C ASN A 170 -8.56 -14.16 3.46
N THR A 171 -9.27 -15.04 4.16
CA THR A 171 -9.83 -14.78 5.50
C THR A 171 -9.16 -15.60 6.60
N GLU A 172 -8.02 -16.22 6.34
CA GLU A 172 -7.29 -17.08 7.29
C GLU A 172 -6.99 -16.34 8.61
N ILE A 173 -6.68 -15.04 8.52
CA ILE A 173 -6.48 -14.20 9.70
C ILE A 173 -7.76 -14.07 10.54
N VAL A 174 -8.93 -13.92 9.92
CA VAL A 174 -10.22 -13.84 10.61
C VAL A 174 -10.54 -15.17 11.28
N GLN A 175 -10.25 -16.29 10.62
CA GLN A 175 -10.45 -17.63 11.20
C GLN A 175 -9.59 -17.84 12.46
N ARG A 176 -8.33 -17.39 12.43
CA ARG A 176 -7.44 -17.39 13.61
C ARG A 176 -7.97 -16.48 14.72
N CYS A 177 -8.45 -15.28 14.37
CA CYS A 177 -9.08 -14.38 15.34
C CYS A 177 -10.35 -15.00 15.97
N CYS A 178 -11.20 -15.66 15.18
CA CYS A 178 -12.37 -16.37 15.69
C CYS A 178 -11.98 -17.42 16.74
N GLU A 179 -10.91 -18.18 16.49
CA GLU A 179 -10.43 -19.19 17.43
C GLU A 179 -9.93 -18.55 18.74
N GLY A 180 -9.10 -17.50 18.64
CA GLY A 180 -8.62 -16.78 19.82
C GLY A 180 -9.76 -16.18 20.65
N VAL A 181 -10.74 -15.55 19.99
CA VAL A 181 -11.93 -15.01 20.65
C VAL A 181 -12.74 -16.12 21.30
N TYR A 182 -12.96 -17.24 20.61
CA TYR A 182 -13.69 -18.38 21.17
C TYR A 182 -13.05 -18.93 22.45
N GLN A 183 -11.72 -19.06 22.50
CA GLN A 183 -11.02 -19.48 23.72
C GLN A 183 -11.23 -18.48 24.86
N LYS A 184 -11.24 -17.18 24.56
CA LYS A 184 -11.51 -16.13 25.56
C LYS A 184 -12.95 -16.18 26.08
N LEU A 185 -13.95 -16.38 25.21
CA LEU A 185 -15.35 -16.58 25.60
C LEU A 185 -15.50 -17.79 26.52
N ARG A 186 -14.82 -18.89 26.18
CA ARG A 186 -14.83 -20.12 27.01
C ARG A 186 -14.21 -19.87 28.38
N ALA A 187 -13.11 -19.12 28.47
CA ALA A 187 -12.51 -18.74 29.74
C ALA A 187 -13.48 -17.89 30.58
N ILE A 188 -14.10 -16.86 29.99
CA ILE A 188 -15.09 -16.01 30.67
C ILE A 188 -16.28 -16.85 31.17
N HIS A 189 -16.75 -17.83 30.38
CA HIS A 189 -17.82 -18.72 30.81
C HIS A 189 -17.44 -19.55 32.04
N ILE A 190 -16.24 -20.15 32.04
CA ILE A 190 -15.77 -21.02 33.12
C ILE A 190 -15.49 -20.21 34.40
N PHE A 191 -14.77 -19.09 34.29
CA PHE A 191 -14.34 -18.32 35.46
C PHE A 191 -15.40 -17.32 35.94
N GLY A 192 -16.19 -16.75 35.03
CA GLY A 192 -17.28 -15.83 35.38
C GLY A 192 -18.45 -16.51 36.10
N THR A 193 -18.68 -17.80 35.86
CA THR A 193 -19.68 -18.59 36.61
C THR A 193 -19.17 -19.05 37.98
N ALA A 194 -17.85 -19.23 38.14
CA ALA A 194 -17.24 -19.56 39.42
C ALA A 194 -17.34 -18.39 40.43
N ASP A 195 -17.21 -17.15 39.97
CA ASP A 195 -17.21 -15.96 40.82
C ASP A 195 -18.62 -15.63 41.40
N THR A 196 -19.69 -16.02 40.70
CA THR A 196 -21.06 -15.94 41.23
C THR A 196 -21.33 -16.90 42.39
N SER A 197 -20.53 -17.96 42.56
CA SER A 197 -20.68 -18.90 43.68
C SER A 197 -20.06 -18.42 45.00
N TYR A 198 -19.17 -17.42 44.94
CA TYR A 198 -18.51 -16.85 46.12
C TYR A 198 -19.16 -15.56 46.65
N LYS A 199 -20.15 -14.99 45.94
CA LYS A 199 -20.87 -13.78 46.38
C LYS A 199 -22.09 -14.03 47.28
N TYR A 200 -22.36 -15.29 47.64
CA TYR A 200 -23.37 -15.66 48.63
C TYR A 200 -22.82 -16.69 49.63
N LYS A 201 -21.94 -16.27 50.52
CA LYS A 201 -21.67 -16.90 51.81
C LYS A 201 -21.36 -15.84 52.85
#